data_AF-A0A0F1AY21-F1
#
_entry.id   AF-A0A0F1AY21-F1
#
_cell.length_a   1.000
_cell.length_b   1.000
_cell.length_c   1.000
_cell.angle_alpha   90.00
_cell.angle_beta   90.00
_cell.angle_gamma   90.00
#
_symmetry.space_group_name_H-M   'P 1'
#
loop_
_entity.id
_entity.type
_entity.pdbx_description
1 polymer ?
#
loop_
_entity_poly.entity_id
_entity_poly.type
_entity_poly.pdbx_seq_one_letter_code
_entity_poly.pdbx_strand_id
1 'polypeptide(L)'
;MRVPCHRALREFVLWRDGFKCRHCGSQDRIKLVADHIVSRRNGGAHHPDNMQCLCDSCNARKASLVDAKFQPKPDVSEVICADGGLIDGTH
;
A
#
# COMPACT_ATOMS: atom_id res chain seq x y z
N MET A 1 9.35 17.81 7.00
CA MET A 1 9.42 17.30 5.62
C MET A 1 8.29 17.95 4.81
N ARG A 2 8.55 18.56 3.66
CA ARG A 2 7.47 19.12 2.82
C ARG A 2 6.70 17.97 2.18
N VAL A 3 5.39 17.90 2.40
CA VAL A 3 4.52 16.92 1.72
C VAL A 3 4.44 17.31 0.23
N PRO A 4 4.68 16.40 -0.72
CA PRO A 4 4.52 16.67 -2.14
C PRO A 4 3.10 17.16 -2.44
N CYS A 5 2.90 17.85 -3.57
CA CYS A 5 1.54 18.17 -4.01
C CYS A 5 0.70 16.89 -4.12
N HIS A 6 -0.61 16.99 -3.87
CA HIS A 6 -1.48 15.82 -3.70
C HIS A 6 -1.38 14.80 -4.84
N ARG A 7 -1.22 15.26 -6.08
CA ARG A 7 -1.03 14.42 -7.26
C ARG A 7 0.30 13.67 -7.23
N ALA A 8 1.41 14.37 -7.01
CA ALA A 8 2.74 13.77 -6.94
C ALA A 8 2.85 12.76 -5.80
N LEU A 9 2.19 13.03 -4.68
CA LEU A 9 2.20 12.09 -3.56
C LEU A 9 1.46 10.79 -3.88
N ARG A 10 0.32 10.85 -4.58
CA ARG A 10 -0.41 9.65 -5.03
C ARG A 10 0.41 8.84 -6.03
N GLU A 11 1.03 9.52 -7.00
CA GLU A 11 1.92 8.89 -7.98
C GLU A 11 3.10 8.20 -7.28
N PHE A 12 3.71 8.86 -6.29
CA PHE A 12 4.78 8.30 -5.48
C PHE A 12 4.37 7.03 -4.74
N VAL A 13 3.19 7.01 -4.10
CA VAL A 13 2.69 5.83 -3.37
C VAL A 13 2.45 4.65 -4.30
N LEU A 14 1.85 4.89 -5.48
CA LEU A 14 1.65 3.84 -6.48
C LEU A 14 2.98 3.26 -6.97
N TRP A 15 3.96 4.13 -7.23
CA TRP A 15 5.30 3.73 -7.65
C TRP A 15 6.05 2.96 -6.54
N ARG A 16 6.03 3.45 -5.29
CA ARG A 16 6.64 2.83 -4.11
C ARG A 16 6.11 1.42 -3.89
N ASP A 17 4.80 1.25 -4.05
CA ASP A 17 4.13 -0.04 -3.86
C ASP A 17 4.21 -0.93 -5.13
N GLY A 18 5.05 -0.56 -6.11
CA GLY A 18 5.32 -1.36 -7.30
C GLY A 18 4.12 -1.54 -8.22
N PHE A 19 3.16 -0.60 -8.18
CA PHE A 19 1.86 -0.74 -8.83
C PHE A 19 1.20 -2.08 -8.48
N LYS A 20 1.21 -2.42 -7.19
CA LYS A 20 0.59 -3.63 -6.65
C LYS A 20 -0.30 -3.27 -5.46
N CYS A 21 -1.51 -3.83 -5.43
CA CYS A 21 -2.40 -3.69 -4.28
C CYS A 21 -1.76 -4.31 -3.03
N ARG A 22 -1.56 -3.50 -1.98
CA ARG A 22 -0.95 -3.93 -0.70
C ARG A 22 -1.80 -4.94 0.08
N HIS A 23 -3.06 -5.13 -0.29
CA HIS A 23 -3.95 -6.07 0.40
C HIS A 23 -4.12 -7.40 -0.33
N CYS A 24 -4.33 -7.40 -1.65
CA CYS A 24 -4.59 -8.63 -2.42
C CYS A 24 -3.47 -9.00 -3.39
N GLY A 25 -2.53 -8.11 -3.68
CA GLY A 25 -1.44 -8.36 -4.63
C GLY A 25 -1.80 -8.15 -6.11
N SER A 26 -3.01 -7.70 -6.46
CA SER A 26 -3.39 -7.39 -7.85
C SER A 26 -2.46 -6.31 -8.45
N GLN A 27 -2.07 -6.51 -9.70
CA GLN A 27 -1.21 -5.61 -10.49
C GLN A 27 -1.99 -4.90 -11.61
N ASP A 28 -3.32 -4.89 -11.53
CA ASP A 28 -4.19 -4.28 -12.53
C ASP A 28 -4.09 -2.74 -12.47
N ARG A 29 -3.06 -2.19 -13.11
CA ARG A 29 -2.67 -0.77 -13.00
C ARG A 29 -3.81 0.23 -13.19
N ILE A 30 -4.77 -0.08 -14.06
CA ILE A 30 -5.93 0.77 -14.37
C ILE A 30 -6.85 0.94 -13.14
N LYS A 31 -6.86 -0.03 -12.22
CA LYS A 31 -7.76 -0.10 -11.06
C LYS A 31 -7.05 0.21 -9.74
N LEU A 32 -5.80 0.66 -9.77
CA LEU A 32 -5.03 0.95 -8.58
C LEU A 32 -5.14 2.42 -8.18
N VAL A 33 -5.39 2.63 -6.89
CA VAL A 33 -5.55 3.95 -6.29
C VAL A 33 -4.68 4.06 -5.04
N ALA A 34 -4.17 5.26 -4.78
CA ALA A 34 -3.54 5.58 -3.50
C ALA A 34 -4.63 6.01 -2.51
N ASP A 35 -4.78 5.25 -1.43
CA ASP A 35 -5.75 5.51 -0.37
C ASP A 35 -5.06 5.57 1.00
N HIS A 36 -5.70 6.25 1.96
CA HIS A 36 -5.13 6.39 3.29
C HIS A 36 -5.27 5.09 4.09
N ILE A 37 -4.28 4.70 4.89
CA ILE A 37 -4.39 3.54 5.79
C ILE A 37 -5.42 3.86 6.88
N VAL A 38 -5.19 4.94 7.63
CA VAL A 38 -6.18 5.56 8.51
C VAL A 38 -6.89 6.65 7.71
N SER A 39 -8.21 6.56 7.59
CA SER A 39 -9.01 7.53 6.85
C SER A 39 -8.89 8.94 7.43
N ARG A 40 -9.05 9.95 6.58
CA ARG A 40 -9.08 11.37 6.99
C ARG A 40 -10.14 11.67 8.04
N ARG A 41 -11.29 10.98 7.98
CA ARG A 41 -12.38 11.08 8.97
C ARG A 41 -11.92 10.65 10.36
N ASN A 42 -11.05 9.64 10.43
CA ASN A 42 -10.54 9.08 11.69
C ASN A 42 -9.19 9.71 12.09
N GLY A 43 -8.88 10.91 11.59
CA GLY A 43 -7.67 11.66 11.97
C GLY A 43 -6.40 11.24 11.22
N GLY A 44 -6.51 10.43 10.16
CA GLY A 44 -5.36 10.02 9.37
C GLY A 44 -4.62 11.17 8.69
N ALA A 45 -3.29 11.16 8.79
CA ALA A 45 -2.43 12.15 8.16
C ALA A 45 -2.41 11.99 6.63
N HIS A 46 -2.29 13.10 5.91
CA HIS A 46 -2.02 13.08 4.47
C HIS A 46 -0.50 13.04 4.25
N HIS A 47 0.07 11.86 4.46
CA HIS A 47 1.50 11.59 4.45
C HIS A 47 1.75 10.26 3.73
N PRO A 48 2.88 10.07 3.00
CA PRO A 48 3.18 8.80 2.34
C PRO A 48 3.11 7.59 3.28
N ASP A 49 3.47 7.75 4.55
CA ASP A 49 3.46 6.66 5.54
C ASP A 49 2.04 6.21 5.91
N ASN A 50 1.05 7.09 5.79
CA ASN A 50 -0.36 6.77 6.02
C ASN A 50 -1.10 6.55 4.69
N MET A 51 -0.39 6.27 3.59
CA MET A 51 -1.00 5.96 2.30
C MET A 51 -0.49 4.65 1.72
N GLN A 52 -1.35 3.97 0.98
CA GLN A 52 -1.11 2.66 0.40
C GLN A 52 -1.79 2.53 -0.96
N CYS A 53 -1.25 1.67 -1.82
CA CYS A 53 -1.86 1.27 -3.07
C CYS A 53 -2.94 0.19 -2.84
N LEU A 54 -4.17 0.45 -3.28
CA LEU A 54 -5.29 -0.49 -3.26
C LEU A 54 -5.90 -0.63 -4.65
N CYS A 55 -6.39 -1.83 -4.98
CA CYS A 55 -7.29 -1.98 -6.11
C CYS A 55 -8.72 -1.55 -5.75
N ASP A 56 -9.54 -1.23 -6.75
CA ASP A 56 -10.94 -0.81 -6.57
C ASP A 56 -11.74 -1.73 -5.64
N SER A 57 -11.59 -3.05 -5.77
CA SER A 57 -12.34 -4.01 -4.93
C SER A 57 -11.89 -3.97 -3.47
N CYS A 58 -10.59 -3.84 -3.21
CA CYS A 58 -10.06 -3.70 -1.85
C CYS A 58 -10.40 -2.34 -1.26
N ASN A 59 -10.34 -1.28 -2.06
CA ASN A 59 -10.72 0.07 -1.67
C ASN A 59 -12.21 0.15 -1.30
N ALA A 60 -13.09 -0.45 -2.12
CA ALA A 60 -14.52 -0.54 -1.83
C ALA A 60 -14.79 -1.32 -0.53
N ARG A 61 -14.11 -2.45 -0.32
CA ARG A 61 -14.23 -3.22 0.93
C ARG A 61 -13.75 -2.44 2.15
N LYS A 62 -12.68 -1.65 2.03
CA LYS A 62 -12.20 -0.76 3.08
C LYS A 62 -13.25 0.28 3.46
N ALA A 63 -13.92 0.89 2.48
CA ALA A 63 -14.94 1.89 2.73
C ALA A 63 -16.12 1.35 3.57
N SER A 64 -16.38 0.05 3.54
CA SER A 64 -17.40 -0.63 4.36
C SER A 64 -16.89 -1.06 5.76
N LEU A 65 -15.60 -0.86 6.06
CA LEU A 65 -14.97 -1.29 7.31
C LEU A 65 -14.46 -0.07 8.11
N VAL A 66 -14.34 -0.25 9.42
CA VAL A 66 -13.52 0.66 10.23
C VAL A 66 -12.04 0.41 9.94
N ASP A 67 -11.22 1.46 9.86
CA ASP A 67 -9.81 1.36 9.43
C ASP A 67 -9.01 0.31 10.22
N ALA A 68 -9.28 0.15 11.52
CA ALA A 68 -8.63 -0.86 12.38
C ALA A 68 -8.80 -2.32 11.89
N LYS A 69 -9.86 -2.60 11.14
CA LYS A 69 -10.15 -3.93 10.56
C LYS A 69 -9.55 -4.11 9.16
N PHE A 70 -8.97 -3.06 8.57
CA PHE A 70 -8.39 -3.08 7.23
C PHE A 70 -6.88 -2.78 7.31
N GLN A 71 -6.12 -3.72 7.87
CA GLN A 71 -4.68 -3.58 7.98
C GLN A 71 -3.98 -4.01 6.67
N PRO A 72 -2.97 -3.27 6.20
CA PRO A 72 -2.16 -3.70 5.06
C PRO A 72 -1.44 -5.01 5.40
N LYS A 73 -1.30 -5.89 4.40
CA LYS A 73 -0.47 -7.08 4.58
C LYS A 73 1.02 -6.65 4.62
N PRO A 74 1.85 -7.33 5.43
CA PRO A 74 3.29 -7.11 5.39
C PRO A 74 3.80 -7.36 3.96
N ASP A 75 4.81 -6.60 3.56
CA ASP A 75 5.43 -6.78 2.25
C ASP A 75 6.13 -8.15 2.22
N VAL A 76 5.81 -8.97 1.22
CA VAL A 76 6.38 -10.32 1.08
C VAL A 76 7.84 -10.33 0.57
N SER A 77 8.57 -9.22 0.65
CA SER A 77 10.01 -9.17 0.34
C SER A 77 10.90 -9.76 1.44
N GLU A 78 10.37 -10.03 2.63
CA GLU A 78 11.04 -10.86 3.63
C GLU A 78 10.57 -12.31 3.51
N VAL A 79 10.98 -12.97 2.42
CA VAL A 79 11.12 -14.44 2.46
C VAL A 79 12.45 -14.71 3.15
N ILE A 80 12.46 -14.65 4.48
CA ILE A 80 13.52 -15.29 5.24
C ILE A 80 13.25 -16.78 5.11
N CYS A 81 14.10 -17.52 4.40
CA CYS A 81 14.10 -18.97 4.50
C CYS A 81 14.15 -19.32 6.00
N ALA A 82 13.39 -20.32 6.48
CA ALA A 82 13.36 -20.69 7.90
C ALA A 82 14.76 -21.00 8.48
N ASP A 83 15.75 -21.20 7.61
CA ASP A 83 17.15 -21.51 7.94
C ASP A 83 18.11 -20.30 7.90
N GLY A 84 17.62 -19.07 7.69
CA GLY A 84 18.45 -17.86 7.73
C GLY A 84 19.45 -17.69 6.57
N GLY A 85 19.26 -18.40 5.46
CA GLY A 85 20.10 -18.28 4.26
C GLY A 85 19.67 -17.14 3.33
N LEU A 86 20.58 -16.22 3.03
CA LEU A 86 20.45 -15.20 1.98
C LEU A 86 20.57 -15.87 0.61
N ILE A 87 19.50 -15.89 -0.19
CA ILE A 87 19.64 -16.25 -1.61
C ILE A 87 20.16 -15.04 -2.39
N ASP A 88 21.43 -15.09 -2.78
CA ASP A 88 22.00 -14.19 -3.78
C ASP A 88 21.30 -14.46 -5.12
N GLY A 89 20.38 -13.57 -5.49
CA GLY A 89 19.61 -13.64 -6.72
C GLY A 89 20.46 -13.33 -7.94
N THR A 90 21.33 -14.26 -8.34
CA THR A 90 21.90 -14.28 -9.68
C THR A 90 20.89 -14.88 -10.66
N HIS A 91 20.30 -13.99 -11.47
CA HIS A 91 19.49 -14.16 -12.70
C HIS A 91 18.12 -14.87 -12.66
#